data_AF-A0A559LNB9-F1
#
_entry.id   AF-A0A559LNB9-F1
#
_cell.length_a   1.000
_cell.length_b   1.000
_cell.length_c   1.000
_cell.angle_alpha   90.00
_cell.angle_beta   90.00
_cell.angle_gamma   90.00
#
_symmetry.space_group_name_H-M   'P 1'
#
loop_
_entity.id
_entity.type
_entity.pdbx_description
1 polymer ?
#
loop_
_entity_poly.entity_id
_entity_poly.type
_entity_poly.pdbx_seq_one_letter_code
_entity_poly.pdbx_strand_id
1 'polypeptide(L)'
;MTITDPVNPDAIRAMFASALSSMYRREVPQYGTLLKLVSDINHQKHQPIEPRIEVERHGAIRLGTPEELAMMRRLFAVMGMHPVGYYDLTVANLPVHATCFRPLTQEALAYNPFRVFTSLLRLELIEDETLRTQAADILRKRNIFTDRCVELIEIFESQKSFSKDASEEFIKEALETFRWHKTSTVDMKTYKALREAHPLIADVVCFKGPHINHLTPRVLDIETAQVEMLRYGLQAKDAIEGPPPRLCPILLRQTSFLALDEAIAFSEGEETGGSHKARFGEIEQRGMALTPKGRRLYDDLINEWRGSVAELTSDAKSGSKEQILAEVFQKFPDDLEIIRKENLAYFTYSPVSKLPKDSDASIDSLVSSGAVKTEPITYEDFLPVSAAGIFHSNLGEDGGLSHVAEADQGSFEKSLGCQVKREFELYSEMQEVSIRGCLER
;
A
#
# COMPACT_ATOMS: atom_id res chain seq x y z
N MET A 1 15.31 36.96 16.03
CA MET A 1 14.67 35.64 15.85
C MET A 1 14.29 35.54 14.39
N THR A 2 15.06 34.80 13.60
CA THR A 2 14.73 34.49 12.21
C THR A 2 13.49 33.61 12.23
N ILE A 3 12.38 34.11 11.71
CA ILE A 3 11.18 33.32 11.46
C ILE A 3 11.60 32.27 10.43
N THR A 4 11.81 31.04 10.88
CA THR A 4 12.02 29.90 9.97
C THR A 4 10.66 29.56 9.38
N ASP A 5 10.53 29.64 8.07
CA ASP A 5 9.27 29.32 7.39
C ASP A 5 8.81 27.89 7.74
N PRO A 6 7.53 27.70 8.11
CA PRO A 6 7.01 26.40 8.49
C PRO A 6 7.04 25.44 7.29
N VAL A 7 7.48 24.20 7.52
CA VAL A 7 7.55 23.18 6.47
C VAL A 7 6.16 22.59 6.21
N ASN A 8 5.73 22.56 4.94
CA ASN A 8 4.50 21.89 4.52
C ASN A 8 4.57 20.38 4.85
N PRO A 9 3.53 19.77 5.47
CA PRO A 9 3.44 18.31 5.67
C PRO A 9 3.77 17.47 4.43
N ASP A 10 3.46 17.95 3.23
CA ASP A 10 3.82 17.29 1.96
C ASP A 10 5.34 17.19 1.75
N ALA A 11 6.08 18.22 2.14
CA ALA A 11 7.52 18.21 2.12
C ALA A 11 8.11 17.28 3.19
N ILE A 12 7.52 17.24 4.40
CA ILE A 12 7.92 16.29 5.45
C ILE A 12 7.73 14.85 4.96
N ARG A 13 6.58 14.55 4.35
CA ARG A 13 6.29 13.24 3.73
C ARG A 13 7.31 12.86 2.66
N ALA A 14 7.62 13.79 1.74
CA ALA A 14 8.59 13.54 0.69
C ALA A 14 10.00 13.23 1.25
N MET A 15 10.44 13.99 2.27
CA MET A 15 11.70 13.75 2.97
C MET A 15 11.70 12.40 3.70
N PHE A 16 10.62 12.07 4.41
CA PHE A 16 10.46 10.78 5.08
C PHE A 16 10.50 9.61 4.10
N ALA A 17 9.74 9.67 3.00
CA ALA A 17 9.70 8.62 1.98
C ALA A 17 11.09 8.36 1.36
N SER A 18 11.86 9.43 1.11
CA SER A 18 13.23 9.35 0.60
C SER A 18 14.20 8.74 1.63
N ALA A 19 14.10 9.16 2.89
CA ALA A 19 14.93 8.65 3.97
C ALA A 19 14.62 7.18 4.30
N LEU A 20 13.35 6.79 4.27
CA LEU A 20 12.88 5.41 4.43
C LEU A 20 13.38 4.53 3.27
N SER A 21 13.27 4.99 2.02
CA SER A 21 13.80 4.28 0.86
C SER A 21 15.31 4.09 0.95
N SER A 22 16.03 5.10 1.42
CA SER A 22 17.48 5.02 1.64
C SER A 22 17.84 4.04 2.75
N MET A 23 17.07 3.99 3.84
CA MET A 23 17.22 3.00 4.91
C MET A 23 16.98 1.59 4.39
N TYR A 24 15.82 1.37 3.75
CA TYR A 24 15.44 0.06 3.24
C TYR A 24 16.42 -0.47 2.18
N ARG A 25 16.96 0.39 1.31
CA ARG A 25 18.02 0.03 0.35
C ARG A 25 19.30 -0.45 1.00
N ARG A 26 19.68 0.09 2.17
CA ARG A 26 20.86 -0.37 2.91
C ARG A 26 20.60 -1.71 3.59
N GLU A 27 19.38 -1.94 4.05
CA GLU A 27 19.00 -3.18 4.71
C GLU A 27 18.74 -4.32 3.70
N VAL A 28 18.22 -4.00 2.51
CA VAL A 28 17.84 -4.95 1.46
C VAL A 28 18.48 -4.53 0.12
N PRO A 29 19.69 -4.99 -0.21
CA PRO A 29 20.40 -4.57 -1.43
C PRO A 29 19.63 -4.83 -2.74
N GLN A 30 18.83 -5.90 -2.81
CA GLN A 30 17.98 -6.25 -3.95
C GLN A 30 16.96 -5.15 -4.27
N TYR A 31 16.50 -4.39 -3.27
CA TYR A 31 15.64 -3.23 -3.50
C TYR A 31 16.35 -2.14 -4.31
N GLY A 32 17.65 -1.94 -4.10
CA GLY A 32 18.45 -1.03 -4.91
C GLY A 32 18.52 -1.47 -6.39
N THR A 33 18.64 -2.78 -6.63
CA THR A 33 18.57 -3.37 -7.97
C THR A 33 17.20 -3.16 -8.62
N LEU A 34 16.13 -3.36 -7.84
CA LEU A 34 14.75 -3.13 -8.28
C LEU A 34 14.51 -1.68 -8.70
N LEU A 35 14.97 -0.71 -7.90
CA LEU A 35 14.84 0.72 -8.24
C LEU A 35 15.53 1.06 -9.56
N LYS A 36 16.70 0.46 -9.83
CA LYS A 36 17.40 0.63 -11.09
C LYS A 36 16.57 0.07 -12.26
N LEU A 37 16.09 -1.16 -12.13
CA LEU A 37 15.23 -1.81 -13.14
C LEU A 37 14.00 -0.96 -13.44
N VAL A 38 13.32 -0.45 -12.41
CA VAL A 38 12.12 0.38 -12.56
C VAL A 38 12.43 1.67 -13.32
N SER A 39 13.51 2.36 -12.94
CA SER A 39 13.96 3.57 -13.63
C SER A 39 14.30 3.29 -15.10
N ASP A 40 15.06 2.22 -15.38
CA ASP A 40 15.43 1.81 -16.74
C ASP A 40 14.17 1.57 -17.60
N ILE A 41 13.16 0.86 -17.08
CA ILE A 41 11.89 0.59 -17.78
C ILE A 41 11.08 1.86 -18.01
N ASN A 42 10.93 2.71 -16.99
CA ASN A 42 10.13 3.94 -17.09
C ASN A 42 10.72 4.91 -18.14
N HIS A 43 12.04 4.91 -18.32
CA HIS A 43 12.73 5.75 -19.31
C HIS A 43 12.78 5.19 -20.75
N GLN A 44 12.42 3.93 -20.99
CA GLN A 44 12.54 3.29 -22.32
C GLN A 44 11.61 3.88 -23.39
N LYS A 45 10.43 4.40 -23.03
CA LYS A 45 9.37 4.75 -24.01
C LYS A 45 9.42 6.18 -24.57
N HIS A 46 10.43 7.00 -24.23
CA HIS A 46 10.54 8.42 -24.65
C HIS A 46 9.27 9.27 -24.42
N GLN A 47 8.36 8.82 -23.55
CA GLN A 47 7.18 9.57 -23.16
C GLN A 47 7.56 10.54 -22.04
N PRO A 48 6.88 11.70 -21.91
CA PRO A 48 7.04 12.57 -20.76
C PRO A 48 6.72 11.78 -19.48
N ILE A 49 7.71 11.59 -18.61
CA ILE A 49 7.50 10.95 -17.32
C ILE A 49 7.04 12.03 -16.35
N GLU A 50 5.90 11.81 -15.69
CA GLU A 50 5.49 12.69 -14.60
C GLU A 50 6.51 12.61 -13.46
N PRO A 51 6.98 13.74 -12.90
CA PRO A 51 7.96 13.75 -11.83
C PRO A 51 7.58 12.87 -10.62
N ARG A 52 6.28 12.66 -10.36
CA ARG A 52 5.79 11.81 -9.26
C ARG A 52 6.25 10.36 -9.39
N ILE A 53 6.39 9.82 -10.62
CA ILE A 53 6.64 8.38 -10.86
C ILE A 53 7.98 7.93 -10.25
N GLU A 54 9.03 8.74 -10.34
CA GLU A 54 10.37 8.40 -9.82
C GLU A 54 10.44 8.36 -8.29
N VAL A 55 9.50 9.04 -7.62
CA VAL A 55 9.45 9.12 -6.16
C VAL A 55 8.31 8.30 -5.56
N GLU A 56 7.43 7.77 -6.40
CA GLU A 56 6.22 7.07 -6.01
C GLU A 56 6.53 5.70 -5.41
N ARG A 57 6.12 5.52 -4.15
CA ARG A 57 6.37 4.32 -3.37
C ARG A 57 5.20 4.06 -2.42
N HIS A 58 5.01 2.80 -2.05
CA HIS A 58 4.25 2.47 -0.85
C HIS A 58 5.05 1.54 0.06
N GLY A 59 4.87 1.70 1.37
CA GLY A 59 5.38 0.75 2.37
C GLY A 59 4.24 -0.09 2.95
N ALA A 60 4.60 -1.24 3.55
CA ALA A 60 3.68 -2.00 4.38
C ALA A 60 4.29 -2.33 5.74
N ILE A 61 3.49 -2.19 6.80
CA ILE A 61 3.86 -2.45 8.19
C ILE A 61 2.74 -3.20 8.91
N ARG A 62 3.09 -3.88 10.00
CA ARG A 62 2.14 -4.61 10.85
C ARG A 62 2.34 -4.21 12.31
N LEU A 63 1.24 -3.90 12.98
CA LEU A 63 1.17 -3.48 14.38
C LEU A 63 0.51 -4.57 15.21
N GLY A 64 0.86 -4.63 16.49
CA GLY A 64 0.36 -5.63 17.43
C GLY A 64 -0.73 -5.13 18.35
N THR A 65 -0.83 -3.81 18.61
CA THR A 65 -1.83 -3.28 19.56
C THR A 65 -2.62 -2.08 19.04
N PRO A 66 -3.83 -1.85 19.57
CA PRO A 66 -4.61 -0.64 19.32
C PRO A 66 -3.86 0.66 19.64
N GLU A 67 -3.08 0.69 20.74
CA GLU A 67 -2.31 1.86 21.15
C GLU A 67 -1.21 2.20 20.14
N GLU A 68 -0.55 1.17 19.59
CA GLU A 68 0.41 1.34 18.50
C GLU A 68 -0.27 1.93 17.26
N LEU A 69 -1.45 1.45 16.87
CA LEU A 69 -2.21 1.98 15.73
C LEU A 69 -2.64 3.44 15.93
N ALA A 70 -3.13 3.77 17.13
CA ALA A 70 -3.55 5.12 17.46
C ALA A 70 -2.39 6.13 17.43
N MET A 71 -1.21 5.75 17.95
CA MET A 71 -0.01 6.59 17.89
C MET A 71 0.55 6.67 16.46
N MET A 72 0.54 5.56 15.71
CA MET A 72 0.98 5.54 14.31
C MET A 72 0.13 6.48 13.44
N ARG A 73 -1.18 6.57 13.67
CA ARG A 73 -2.05 7.58 13.04
C ARG A 73 -1.56 9.00 13.32
N ARG A 74 -1.17 9.31 14.56
CA ARG A 74 -0.66 10.65 14.93
C ARG A 74 0.68 10.94 14.25
N LEU A 75 1.58 9.95 14.21
CA LEU A 75 2.84 10.03 13.48
C LEU A 75 2.61 10.36 11.99
N PHE A 76 1.71 9.63 11.33
CA PHE A 76 1.40 9.86 9.91
C PHE A 76 0.68 11.19 9.65
N ALA A 77 -0.10 11.69 10.62
CA ALA A 77 -0.76 12.99 10.50
C ALA A 77 0.23 14.17 10.40
N VAL A 78 1.43 14.07 11.01
CA VAL A 78 2.52 15.06 10.84
C VAL A 78 2.93 15.20 9.36
N MET A 79 2.81 14.12 8.60
CA MET A 79 3.15 14.03 7.18
C MET A 79 1.95 14.24 6.25
N GLY A 80 0.81 14.72 6.77
CA GLY A 80 -0.41 14.91 5.98
C GLY A 80 -0.98 13.60 5.43
N MET A 81 -0.72 12.48 6.11
CA MET A 81 -1.21 11.16 5.74
C MET A 81 -2.38 10.77 6.66
N HIS A 82 -3.46 10.29 6.05
CA HIS A 82 -4.72 10.01 6.71
C HIS A 82 -5.15 8.56 6.44
N PRO A 83 -5.86 7.91 7.37
CA PRO A 83 -6.34 6.55 7.17
C PRO A 83 -7.49 6.54 6.14
N VAL A 84 -7.29 5.82 5.04
CA VAL A 84 -8.24 5.66 3.94
C VAL A 84 -8.51 4.18 3.70
N GLY A 85 -9.78 3.84 3.57
CA GLY A 85 -10.24 2.47 3.35
C GLY A 85 -10.10 1.58 4.59
N TYR A 86 -10.88 0.50 4.59
CA TYR A 86 -10.79 -0.59 5.56
C TYR A 86 -10.61 -1.90 4.80
N TYR A 87 -9.62 -2.68 5.21
CA TYR A 87 -9.26 -3.95 4.60
C TYR A 87 -9.35 -5.04 5.65
N ASP A 88 -10.36 -5.91 5.54
CA ASP A 88 -10.39 -7.14 6.31
C ASP A 88 -9.63 -8.23 5.54
N LEU A 89 -8.54 -8.72 6.11
CA LEU A 89 -7.71 -9.76 5.50
C LEU A 89 -8.00 -11.15 6.07
N THR A 90 -8.94 -11.26 7.03
CA THR A 90 -9.39 -12.55 7.56
C THR A 90 -10.14 -13.38 6.51
N VAL A 91 -10.71 -12.73 5.50
CA VAL A 91 -11.30 -13.37 4.30
C VAL A 91 -10.28 -14.19 3.49
N ALA A 92 -9.00 -13.98 3.76
CA ALA A 92 -7.90 -14.75 3.21
C ALA A 92 -7.03 -15.36 4.30
N ASN A 93 -7.64 -15.76 5.42
CA ASN A 93 -7.00 -16.49 6.52
C ASN A 93 -5.83 -15.77 7.20
N LEU A 94 -5.72 -14.44 7.04
CA LEU A 94 -4.71 -13.65 7.74
C LEU A 94 -5.34 -13.04 9.00
N PRO A 95 -4.72 -13.17 10.19
CA PRO A 95 -5.30 -12.69 11.45
C PRO A 95 -5.15 -11.17 11.63
N VAL A 96 -5.46 -10.39 10.59
CA VAL A 96 -5.28 -8.94 10.59
C VAL A 96 -6.42 -8.22 9.85
N HIS A 97 -6.59 -6.96 10.22
CA HIS A 97 -7.32 -5.96 9.43
C HIS A 97 -6.44 -4.71 9.26
N ALA A 98 -6.74 -3.85 8.28
CA ALA A 98 -5.82 -2.79 7.88
C ALA A 98 -6.50 -1.54 7.34
N THR A 99 -5.70 -0.48 7.20
CA THR A 99 -6.02 0.76 6.47
C THR A 99 -4.79 1.25 5.69
N CYS A 100 -4.98 2.19 4.76
CA CYS A 100 -3.91 2.88 4.06
C CYS A 100 -3.74 4.28 4.63
N PHE A 101 -2.56 4.62 5.16
CA PHE A 101 -2.22 6.01 5.46
C PHE A 101 -1.69 6.69 4.20
N ARG A 102 -2.38 7.73 3.72
CA ARG A 102 -1.98 8.47 2.51
C ARG A 102 -2.51 9.91 2.44
N PRO A 103 -1.98 10.74 1.54
CA PRO A 103 -2.55 12.06 1.25
C PRO A 103 -3.95 11.96 0.63
N LEU A 104 -4.74 13.02 0.79
CA LEU A 104 -6.15 13.04 0.40
C LEU A 104 -6.42 13.78 -0.92
N THR A 105 -5.66 14.81 -1.25
CA THR A 105 -5.96 15.70 -2.40
C THR A 105 -5.05 15.44 -3.58
N GLN A 106 -5.50 15.82 -4.78
CA GLN A 106 -4.72 15.71 -6.01
C GLN A 106 -3.39 16.46 -5.92
N GLU A 107 -3.38 17.65 -5.31
CA GLU A 107 -2.19 18.48 -5.15
C GLU A 107 -1.16 17.80 -4.23
N ALA A 108 -1.62 17.26 -3.10
CA ALA A 108 -0.75 16.57 -2.14
C ALA A 108 -0.17 15.26 -2.73
N LEU A 109 -0.98 14.52 -3.48
CA LEU A 109 -0.56 13.31 -4.20
C LEU A 109 0.43 13.63 -5.32
N ALA A 110 0.20 14.70 -6.08
CA ALA A 110 1.11 15.16 -7.12
C ALA A 110 2.46 15.61 -6.54
N TYR A 111 2.46 16.21 -5.33
CA TYR A 111 3.69 16.58 -4.64
C TYR A 111 4.49 15.33 -4.22
N ASN A 112 3.84 14.41 -3.51
CA ASN A 112 4.43 13.13 -3.14
C ASN A 112 3.33 12.13 -2.74
N PRO A 113 3.15 11.03 -3.49
CA PRO A 113 2.04 10.09 -3.26
C PRO A 113 2.43 8.95 -2.32
N PHE A 114 3.37 9.15 -1.38
CA PHE A 114 3.79 8.09 -0.47
C PHE A 114 2.62 7.57 0.39
N ARG A 115 2.50 6.24 0.46
CA ARG A 115 1.43 5.52 1.17
C ARG A 115 2.03 4.48 2.10
N VAL A 116 1.36 4.20 3.22
CA VAL A 116 1.72 3.07 4.09
C VAL A 116 0.49 2.22 4.40
N PHE A 117 0.49 0.99 3.88
CA PHE A 117 -0.48 -0.03 4.27
C PHE A 117 -0.17 -0.52 5.68
N THR A 118 -1.09 -0.30 6.61
CA THR A 118 -0.87 -0.56 8.04
C THR A 118 -1.89 -1.57 8.53
N SER A 119 -1.41 -2.76 8.87
CA SER A 119 -2.23 -3.83 9.44
C SER A 119 -2.15 -3.83 10.96
N LEU A 120 -3.25 -4.18 11.62
CA LEU A 120 -3.33 -4.47 13.05
C LEU A 120 -3.63 -5.95 13.25
N LEU A 121 -2.83 -6.60 14.10
CA LEU A 121 -3.03 -7.99 14.52
C LEU A 121 -4.29 -8.14 15.37
N ARG A 122 -5.12 -9.11 15.01
CA ARG A 122 -6.31 -9.51 15.73
C ARG A 122 -5.98 -10.69 16.66
N LEU A 123 -5.49 -10.37 17.87
CA LEU A 123 -5.07 -11.37 18.86
C LEU A 123 -6.19 -12.34 19.23
N GLU A 124 -7.45 -11.93 19.16
CA GLU A 124 -8.62 -12.76 19.41
C GLU A 124 -8.76 -13.94 18.44
N LEU A 125 -8.07 -13.89 17.28
CA LEU A 125 -8.03 -14.97 16.30
C LEU A 125 -6.93 -16.00 16.56
N ILE A 126 -6.12 -15.83 17.61
CA ILE A 126 -5.20 -16.86 18.10
C ILE A 126 -6.00 -17.87 18.93
N GLU A 127 -6.12 -19.10 18.43
CA GLU A 127 -6.97 -20.15 19.03
C GLU A 127 -6.44 -20.61 20.41
N ASP A 128 -5.13 -20.80 20.55
CA ASP A 128 -4.52 -21.17 21.82
C ASP A 128 -4.54 -19.97 22.78
N GLU A 129 -5.37 -20.06 23.82
CA GLU A 129 -5.55 -18.98 24.79
C GLU A 129 -4.28 -18.65 25.60
N THR A 130 -3.43 -19.66 25.85
CA THR A 130 -2.16 -19.48 26.56
C THR A 130 -1.20 -18.71 25.66
N LEU A 131 -1.10 -19.11 24.40
CA LEU A 131 -0.26 -18.44 23.40
C LEU A 131 -0.74 -17.02 23.12
N ARG A 132 -2.07 -16.81 23.04
CA ARG A 132 -2.70 -15.49 22.89
C ARG A 132 -2.34 -14.57 24.05
N THR A 133 -2.42 -15.06 25.28
CA THR A 133 -2.06 -14.30 26.49
C THR A 133 -0.57 -13.97 26.48
N GLN A 134 0.28 -14.93 26.12
CA GLN A 134 1.71 -14.71 26.00
C GLN A 134 2.05 -13.65 24.94
N ALA A 135 1.40 -13.69 23.78
CA ALA A 135 1.57 -12.69 22.72
C ALA A 135 1.16 -11.28 23.20
N ALA A 136 0.02 -11.16 23.87
CA ALA A 136 -0.44 -9.90 24.45
C ALA A 136 0.56 -9.34 25.48
N ASP A 137 1.13 -10.20 26.32
CA ASP A 137 2.12 -9.79 27.32
C ASP A 137 3.45 -9.33 26.72
N ILE A 138 3.89 -9.95 25.63
CA ILE A 138 5.09 -9.52 24.90
C ILE A 138 4.85 -8.14 24.27
N LEU A 139 3.73 -7.98 23.56
CA LEU A 139 3.37 -6.73 22.90
C LEU A 139 3.20 -5.56 23.89
N ARG A 140 2.60 -5.81 25.06
CA ARG A 140 2.41 -4.77 26.09
C ARG A 140 3.72 -4.25 26.69
N LYS A 141 4.81 -5.02 26.63
CA LYS A 141 6.10 -4.65 27.23
C LYS A 141 6.98 -3.82 26.30
N ARG A 142 6.73 -3.81 24.99
CA ARG A 142 7.55 -3.06 24.04
C ARG A 142 7.07 -1.62 23.92
N ASN A 143 8.01 -0.74 23.56
CA ASN A 143 7.72 0.60 23.09
C ASN A 143 8.36 0.75 21.70
N ILE A 144 7.54 0.97 20.68
CA ILE A 144 7.98 1.04 19.29
C ILE A 144 8.34 2.46 18.83
N PHE A 145 7.98 3.47 19.64
CA PHE A 145 8.26 4.88 19.35
C PHE A 145 9.32 5.39 20.32
N THR A 146 10.28 6.16 19.84
CA THR A 146 11.21 6.85 20.74
C THR A 146 10.45 7.94 21.50
N ASP A 147 10.87 8.20 22.74
CA ASP A 147 10.25 9.27 23.56
C ASP A 147 10.30 10.61 22.82
N ARG A 148 11.41 10.87 22.11
CA ARG A 148 11.59 12.08 21.32
C ARG A 148 10.63 12.16 20.12
N CYS A 149 10.33 11.04 19.46
CA CYS A 149 9.31 11.00 18.40
C CYS A 149 7.94 11.43 18.94
N VAL A 150 7.56 10.91 20.11
CA VAL A 150 6.28 11.25 20.77
C VAL A 150 6.22 12.73 21.14
N GLU A 151 7.28 13.27 21.74
CA GLU A 151 7.39 14.71 22.05
C GLU A 151 7.22 15.59 20.80
N LEU A 152 7.86 15.22 19.69
CA LEU A 152 7.78 15.97 18.44
C LEU A 152 6.36 15.94 17.86
N ILE A 153 5.67 14.80 17.93
CA ILE A 153 4.26 14.69 17.53
C ILE A 153 3.39 15.62 18.37
N GLU A 154 3.58 15.68 19.68
CA GLU A 154 2.82 16.58 20.58
C GLU A 154 3.11 18.06 20.30
N ILE A 155 4.37 18.40 20.00
CA ILE A 155 4.76 19.74 19.53
C ILE A 155 4.02 20.08 18.24
N PHE A 156 4.00 19.18 17.25
CA PHE A 156 3.27 19.40 16.00
C PHE A 156 1.77 19.56 16.24
N GLU A 157 1.17 18.74 17.10
CA GLU A 157 -0.26 18.82 17.39
C GLU A 157 -0.66 20.13 18.05
N SER A 158 0.22 20.72 18.88
CA SER A 158 -0.01 22.02 19.54
C SER A 158 0.26 23.22 18.62
N GLN A 159 1.32 23.18 17.80
CA GLN A 159 1.76 24.30 16.98
C GLN A 159 1.24 24.27 15.53
N LYS A 160 0.72 23.11 15.10
CA LYS A 160 0.28 22.79 13.71
C LYS A 160 1.33 23.10 12.64
N SER A 161 2.60 23.14 13.03
CA SER A 161 3.72 23.45 12.14
C SER A 161 5.03 22.96 12.74
N PHE A 162 6.01 22.72 11.87
CA PHE A 162 7.39 22.46 12.26
C PHE A 162 8.33 23.45 11.58
N SER A 163 9.41 23.77 12.28
CA SER A 163 10.61 24.31 11.63
C SER A 163 11.29 23.23 10.80
N LYS A 164 12.23 23.64 9.94
CA LYS A 164 13.05 22.70 9.17
C LYS A 164 13.80 21.72 10.07
N ASP A 165 14.50 22.22 11.09
CA ASP A 165 15.29 21.40 12.01
C ASP A 165 14.41 20.40 12.78
N ALA A 166 13.23 20.82 13.25
CA ALA A 166 12.28 19.94 13.92
C ALA A 166 11.74 18.86 12.97
N SER A 167 11.55 19.18 11.68
CA SER A 167 11.12 18.22 10.67
C SER A 167 12.20 17.16 10.41
N GLU A 168 13.46 17.56 10.29
CA GLU A 168 14.59 16.64 10.11
C GLU A 168 14.80 15.74 11.34
N GLU A 169 14.67 16.29 12.54
CA GLU A 169 14.71 15.54 13.79
C GLU A 169 13.56 14.53 13.87
N PHE A 170 12.33 14.96 13.58
CA PHE A 170 11.16 14.09 13.56
C PHE A 170 11.34 12.90 12.61
N ILE A 171 11.84 13.14 11.40
CA ILE A 171 12.08 12.08 10.42
C ILE A 171 13.09 11.08 10.95
N LYS A 172 14.19 11.55 11.56
CA LYS A 172 15.21 10.66 12.13
C LYS A 172 14.63 9.77 13.24
N GLU A 173 13.87 10.36 14.15
CA GLU A 173 13.26 9.62 15.27
C GLU A 173 12.15 8.67 14.80
N ALA A 174 11.32 9.08 13.84
CA ALA A 174 10.28 8.24 13.25
C ALA A 174 10.86 7.03 12.50
N LEU A 175 12.02 7.16 11.85
CA LEU A 175 12.67 6.05 11.15
C LEU A 175 13.10 4.92 12.07
N GLU A 176 13.42 5.21 13.34
CA GLU A 176 13.80 4.16 14.31
C GLU A 176 12.65 3.17 14.56
N THR A 177 11.39 3.61 14.45
CA THR A 177 10.21 2.73 14.57
C THR A 177 10.17 1.64 13.49
N PHE A 178 10.72 1.91 12.30
CA PHE A 178 10.61 1.03 11.13
C PHE A 178 11.90 0.25 10.81
N ARG A 179 12.95 0.45 11.61
CA ARG A 179 14.27 -0.13 11.38
C ARG A 179 14.25 -1.65 11.57
N TRP A 180 15.05 -2.36 10.79
CA TRP A 180 15.28 -3.79 11.04
C TRP A 180 16.08 -4.03 12.31
N HIS A 181 15.69 -5.04 13.08
CA HIS A 181 16.49 -5.58 14.16
C HIS A 181 16.69 -7.08 13.96
N LYS A 182 17.96 -7.53 13.90
CA LYS A 182 18.34 -8.94 13.70
C LYS A 182 18.13 -9.83 14.93
N THR A 183 17.48 -9.30 15.97
CA THR A 183 17.28 -9.95 17.26
C THR A 183 15.80 -9.97 17.60
N SER A 184 15.29 -11.16 17.90
CA SER A 184 13.98 -11.37 18.50
C SER A 184 13.99 -10.98 19.99
N THR A 185 12.87 -10.46 20.47
CA THR A 185 12.61 -10.12 21.88
C THR A 185 12.19 -11.33 22.72
N VAL A 186 11.97 -12.47 22.07
CA VAL A 186 11.57 -13.73 22.71
C VAL A 186 12.58 -14.85 22.45
N ASP A 187 12.51 -15.90 23.26
CA ASP A 187 13.28 -17.14 23.11
C ASP A 187 12.86 -17.97 21.89
N MET A 188 13.71 -18.92 21.48
CA MET A 188 13.48 -19.77 20.31
C MET A 188 12.19 -20.62 20.42
N LYS A 189 11.84 -21.09 21.62
CA LYS A 189 10.66 -21.94 21.83
C LYS A 189 9.38 -21.12 21.64
N THR A 190 9.32 -19.94 22.22
CA THR A 190 8.22 -18.99 22.08
C THR A 190 8.04 -18.56 20.64
N TYR A 191 9.13 -18.20 19.94
CA TYR A 191 9.07 -17.85 18.52
C TYR A 191 8.52 -19.01 17.66
N LYS A 192 8.97 -20.24 17.90
CA LYS A 192 8.47 -21.42 17.17
C LYS A 192 6.98 -21.65 17.39
N ALA A 193 6.51 -21.53 18.63
CA ALA A 193 5.08 -21.67 18.95
C ALA A 193 4.23 -20.60 18.25
N LEU A 194 4.65 -19.33 18.28
CA LEU A 194 3.95 -18.25 17.59
C LEU A 194 3.96 -18.42 16.07
N ARG A 195 5.07 -18.92 15.51
CA ARG A 195 5.21 -19.17 14.07
C ARG A 195 4.36 -20.34 13.61
N GLU A 196 4.27 -21.39 14.41
CA GLU A 196 3.42 -22.56 14.16
C GLU A 196 1.93 -22.17 14.17
N ALA A 197 1.53 -21.25 15.06
CA ALA A 197 0.18 -20.70 15.03
C ALA A 197 -0.08 -19.91 13.73
N HIS A 198 0.81 -18.97 13.39
CA HIS A 198 0.83 -18.32 12.07
C HIS A 198 2.14 -17.54 11.86
N PRO A 199 2.80 -17.59 10.68
CA PRO A 199 4.05 -16.85 10.46
C PRO A 199 3.95 -15.33 10.69
N LEU A 200 2.81 -14.73 10.32
CA LEU A 200 2.49 -13.32 10.60
C LEU A 200 2.48 -13.00 12.12
N ILE A 201 1.97 -13.90 12.97
CA ILE A 201 1.94 -13.66 14.41
C ILE A 201 3.37 -13.56 14.95
N ALA A 202 4.25 -14.48 14.55
CA ALA A 202 5.66 -14.43 14.95
C ALA A 202 6.35 -13.14 14.47
N ASP A 203 6.11 -12.73 13.22
CA ASP A 203 6.63 -11.49 12.63
C ASP A 203 6.22 -10.24 13.42
N VAL A 204 4.96 -10.17 13.87
CA VAL A 204 4.46 -9.00 14.63
C VAL A 204 4.93 -9.03 16.09
N VAL A 205 4.85 -10.18 16.74
CA VAL A 205 5.01 -10.30 18.21
C VAL A 205 6.48 -10.38 18.63
N CYS A 206 7.32 -11.05 17.84
CA CYS A 206 8.67 -11.44 18.30
C CYS A 206 9.73 -10.36 18.08
N PHE A 207 9.41 -9.23 17.46
CA PHE A 207 10.38 -8.20 17.10
C PHE A 207 10.12 -6.87 17.83
N LYS A 208 11.18 -6.05 17.91
CA LYS A 208 11.19 -4.79 18.67
C LYS A 208 10.17 -3.76 18.16
N GLY A 209 9.89 -3.75 16.87
CA GLY A 209 8.99 -2.79 16.25
C GLY A 209 8.52 -3.24 14.87
N PRO A 210 7.63 -2.43 14.25
CA PRO A 210 7.02 -2.72 12.96
C PRO A 210 7.97 -2.40 11.80
N HIS A 211 8.96 -3.27 11.61
CA HIS A 211 9.89 -3.14 10.50
C HIS A 211 9.16 -3.11 9.14
N ILE A 212 9.78 -2.48 8.14
CA ILE A 212 9.20 -2.44 6.79
C ILE A 212 9.16 -3.86 6.20
N ASN A 213 7.96 -4.35 5.92
CA ASN A 213 7.74 -5.66 5.27
C ASN A 213 8.27 -5.62 3.83
N HIS A 214 7.81 -4.63 3.09
CA HIS A 214 8.24 -4.30 1.74
C HIS A 214 8.13 -2.80 1.49
N LEU A 215 8.90 -2.33 0.53
CA LEU A 215 8.79 -0.98 -0.02
C LEU A 215 8.71 -1.10 -1.54
N THR A 216 7.57 -0.71 -2.09
CA THR A 216 7.17 -1.04 -3.46
C THR A 216 7.30 0.21 -4.34
N PRO A 217 8.16 0.21 -5.37
CA PRO A 217 8.21 1.28 -6.36
C PRO A 217 7.15 1.09 -7.45
N ARG A 218 6.77 2.20 -8.11
CA ARG A 218 5.86 2.18 -9.26
C ARG A 218 6.60 1.99 -10.59
N VAL A 219 6.15 1.04 -11.39
CA VAL A 219 6.59 0.83 -12.78
C VAL A 219 5.44 1.08 -13.76
N LEU A 220 5.77 1.57 -14.95
CA LEU A 220 4.79 1.83 -16.02
C LEU A 220 4.44 0.58 -16.84
N ASP A 221 5.31 -0.44 -16.82
CA ASP A 221 5.16 -1.67 -17.60
C ASP A 221 5.59 -2.89 -16.76
N ILE A 222 4.63 -3.45 -16.01
CA ILE A 222 4.89 -4.56 -15.10
C ILE A 222 5.18 -5.88 -15.83
N GLU A 223 4.71 -6.04 -17.07
CA GLU A 223 5.04 -7.21 -17.91
C GLU A 223 6.54 -7.23 -18.25
N THR A 224 7.05 -6.08 -18.71
CA THR A 224 8.48 -5.91 -18.95
C THR A 224 9.27 -6.10 -17.67
N ALA A 225 8.77 -5.56 -16.55
CA ALA A 225 9.43 -5.74 -15.26
C ALA A 225 9.50 -7.22 -14.84
N GLN A 226 8.43 -8.00 -15.04
CA GLN A 226 8.43 -9.42 -14.70
C GLN A 226 9.51 -10.20 -15.46
N VAL A 227 9.68 -9.91 -16.76
CA VAL A 227 10.71 -10.53 -17.59
C VAL A 227 12.12 -10.05 -17.20
N GLU A 228 12.30 -8.75 -16.97
CA GLU A 228 13.61 -8.17 -16.66
C GLU A 228 14.09 -8.49 -15.24
N MET A 229 13.19 -8.75 -14.28
CA MET A 229 13.57 -9.13 -12.92
C MET A 229 14.53 -10.34 -12.91
N LEU A 230 14.26 -11.36 -13.73
CA LEU A 230 15.13 -12.53 -13.86
C LEU A 230 16.53 -12.16 -14.38
N ARG A 231 16.63 -11.23 -15.34
CA ARG A 231 17.90 -10.75 -15.89
C ARG A 231 18.71 -9.95 -14.86
N TYR A 232 18.02 -9.25 -13.96
CA TYR A 232 18.63 -8.51 -12.86
C TYR A 232 18.91 -9.40 -11.63
N GLY A 233 18.69 -10.71 -11.72
CA GLY A 233 18.93 -11.68 -10.64
C GLY A 233 17.89 -11.64 -9.53
N LEU A 234 16.73 -11.01 -9.77
CA LEU A 234 15.60 -11.00 -8.86
C LEU A 234 14.71 -12.21 -9.18
N GLN A 235 14.52 -13.08 -8.18
CA GLN A 235 13.67 -14.27 -8.32
C GLN A 235 12.20 -13.88 -8.23
N ALA A 236 11.67 -13.33 -9.33
CA ALA A 236 10.27 -13.00 -9.49
C ALA A 236 9.38 -14.24 -9.35
N LYS A 237 8.20 -14.04 -8.78
CA LYS A 237 7.15 -15.07 -8.79
C LYS A 237 6.48 -15.12 -10.17
N ASP A 238 5.87 -16.27 -10.45
CA ASP A 238 5.27 -16.54 -11.76
C ASP A 238 3.97 -15.75 -12.01
N ALA A 239 3.26 -15.32 -10.97
CA ALA A 239 1.97 -14.66 -11.10
C ALA A 239 2.05 -13.12 -10.89
N ILE A 240 1.33 -12.39 -11.76
CA ILE A 240 0.95 -11.00 -11.54
C ILE A 240 -0.48 -10.98 -11.02
N GLU A 241 -0.71 -10.27 -9.94
CA GLU A 241 -2.02 -10.10 -9.36
C GLU A 241 -2.70 -8.82 -9.86
N GLY A 242 -4.04 -8.82 -9.84
CA GLY A 242 -4.87 -7.73 -10.36
C GLY A 242 -5.50 -8.06 -11.72
N PRO A 243 -6.01 -7.05 -12.46
CA PRO A 243 -6.53 -7.26 -13.80
C PRO A 243 -5.44 -7.76 -14.77
N PRO A 244 -5.83 -8.35 -15.91
CA PRO A 244 -4.87 -8.70 -16.97
C PRO A 244 -4.27 -7.43 -17.61
N PRO A 245 -3.30 -7.57 -18.52
CA PRO A 245 -2.79 -6.44 -19.31
C PRO A 245 -3.91 -5.72 -20.07
N ARG A 246 -3.87 -4.38 -20.08
CA ARG A 246 -4.90 -3.51 -20.67
C ARG A 246 -4.28 -2.26 -21.28
N LEU A 247 -4.90 -1.73 -22.34
CA LEU A 247 -4.55 -0.42 -22.91
C LEU A 247 -4.91 0.71 -21.95
N CYS A 248 -6.01 0.55 -21.21
CA CYS A 248 -6.47 1.46 -20.16
C CYS A 248 -6.36 0.74 -18.81
N PRO A 249 -5.18 0.75 -18.13
CA PRO A 249 -5.00 0.06 -16.86
C PRO A 249 -5.99 0.56 -15.80
N ILE A 250 -6.57 -0.38 -15.05
CA ILE A 250 -7.50 -0.11 -13.95
C ILE A 250 -6.92 -0.61 -12.63
N LEU A 251 -7.26 0.06 -11.53
CA LEU A 251 -6.79 -0.27 -10.18
C LEU A 251 -5.25 -0.37 -10.14
N LEU A 252 -4.71 -1.53 -9.78
CA LEU A 252 -3.28 -1.80 -9.85
C LEU A 252 -3.02 -3.24 -10.26
N ARG A 253 -1.82 -3.49 -10.76
CA ARG A 253 -1.24 -4.81 -10.98
C ARG A 253 0.04 -4.90 -10.16
N GLN A 254 0.32 -6.05 -9.56
CA GLN A 254 1.47 -6.20 -8.68
C GLN A 254 2.06 -7.60 -8.71
N THR A 255 3.35 -7.71 -8.41
CA THR A 255 4.05 -8.98 -8.24
C THR A 255 5.17 -8.82 -7.22
N SER A 256 5.67 -9.94 -6.69
CA SER A 256 6.69 -9.98 -5.66
C SER A 256 7.86 -10.88 -6.04
N PHE A 257 8.97 -10.71 -5.31
CA PHE A 257 10.14 -11.57 -5.37
C PHE A 257 10.71 -11.78 -3.98
N LEU A 258 11.40 -12.91 -3.80
CA LEU A 258 12.10 -13.19 -2.54
C LEU A 258 13.32 -12.27 -2.42
N ALA A 259 13.34 -11.40 -1.40
CA ALA A 259 14.43 -10.44 -1.24
C ALA A 259 15.56 -10.97 -0.35
N LEU A 260 15.26 -11.54 0.84
CA LEU A 260 16.31 -12.08 1.71
C LEU A 260 15.76 -13.09 2.73
N ASP A 261 16.52 -14.15 3.00
CA ASP A 261 16.36 -14.99 4.20
C ASP A 261 17.34 -14.49 5.26
N GLU A 262 16.84 -14.08 6.43
CA GLU A 262 17.66 -13.43 7.45
C GLU A 262 17.93 -14.35 8.62
N ALA A 263 19.20 -14.48 8.97
CA ALA A 263 19.61 -15.08 10.22
C ALA A 263 19.13 -14.22 11.38
N ILE A 264 18.37 -14.83 12.29
CA ILE A 264 17.88 -14.17 13.51
C ILE A 264 18.49 -14.83 14.75
N ALA A 265 18.80 -14.00 15.73
CA ALA A 265 19.13 -14.43 17.08
C ALA A 265 17.94 -14.18 18.02
N PHE A 266 17.78 -15.01 19.04
CA PHE A 266 16.68 -14.96 20.01
C PHE A 266 17.17 -14.46 21.36
N SER A 267 16.23 -14.12 22.23
CA SER A 267 16.53 -13.61 23.58
C SER A 267 17.51 -12.43 23.51
N GLU A 268 17.25 -11.48 22.61
CA GLU A 268 18.11 -10.32 22.32
C GLU A 268 19.57 -10.64 21.92
N GLY A 269 19.84 -11.85 21.42
CA GLY A 269 21.16 -12.25 20.93
C GLY A 269 21.82 -13.37 21.72
N GLU A 270 21.22 -13.85 22.80
CA GLU A 270 21.76 -14.93 23.64
C GLU A 270 21.67 -16.31 22.94
N GLU A 271 20.69 -16.49 22.05
CA GLU A 271 20.44 -17.75 21.34
C GLU A 271 20.61 -17.55 19.82
N THR A 272 21.55 -18.25 19.19
CA THR A 272 21.82 -18.13 17.74
C THR A 272 21.29 -19.32 16.94
N GLY A 273 21.09 -19.14 15.63
CA GLY A 273 20.81 -20.24 14.69
C GLY A 273 19.38 -20.29 14.17
N GLY A 274 18.59 -19.22 14.31
CA GLY A 274 17.30 -19.09 13.66
C GLY A 274 17.38 -18.47 12.26
N SER A 275 16.33 -18.68 11.48
CA SER A 275 16.07 -17.93 10.25
C SER A 275 14.63 -17.42 10.25
N HIS A 276 14.46 -16.23 9.67
CA HIS A 276 13.17 -15.59 9.49
C HIS A 276 13.07 -14.99 8.09
N LYS A 277 11.95 -15.28 7.43
CA LYS A 277 11.62 -14.75 6.11
C LYS A 277 10.65 -13.58 6.29
N ALA A 278 11.18 -12.41 6.63
CA ALA A 278 10.38 -11.19 6.81
C ALA A 278 10.21 -10.39 5.52
N ARG A 279 11.26 -10.32 4.69
CA ARG A 279 11.41 -9.24 3.71
C ARG A 279 11.29 -9.72 2.29
N PHE A 280 10.37 -9.07 1.58
CA PHE A 280 10.06 -9.33 0.19
C PHE A 280 10.19 -8.05 -0.60
N GLY A 281 10.63 -8.19 -1.85
CA GLY A 281 10.52 -7.11 -2.79
C GLY A 281 9.19 -7.22 -3.50
N GLU A 282 8.56 -6.08 -3.75
CA GLU A 282 7.32 -5.98 -4.48
C GLU A 282 7.46 -4.85 -5.50
N ILE A 283 6.73 -4.96 -6.60
CA ILE A 283 6.65 -3.95 -7.65
C ILE A 283 5.19 -3.81 -8.10
N GLU A 284 4.77 -2.57 -8.38
CA GLU A 284 3.38 -2.29 -8.76
C GLU A 284 3.27 -1.41 -10.01
N GLN A 285 2.22 -1.63 -10.79
CA GLN A 285 1.76 -0.73 -11.84
C GLN A 285 0.37 -0.23 -11.47
N ARG A 286 0.23 1.10 -11.32
CA ARG A 286 -1.04 1.76 -10.96
C ARG A 286 -1.76 2.29 -12.19
N GLY A 287 -3.01 1.89 -12.35
CA GLY A 287 -3.97 2.37 -13.33
C GLY A 287 -4.96 3.37 -12.72
N MET A 288 -6.16 3.44 -13.30
CA MET A 288 -7.19 4.39 -12.90
C MET A 288 -8.05 3.92 -11.72
N ALA A 289 -8.48 4.88 -10.91
CA ALA A 289 -9.43 4.68 -9.82
C ALA A 289 -10.83 4.41 -10.39
N LEU A 290 -11.45 3.31 -9.97
CA LEU A 290 -12.78 2.91 -10.40
C LEU A 290 -13.86 3.55 -9.53
N THR A 291 -15.01 3.84 -10.15
CA THR A 291 -16.24 4.20 -9.41
C THR A 291 -16.82 2.96 -8.73
N PRO A 292 -17.82 3.08 -7.82
CA PRO A 292 -18.54 1.92 -7.31
C PRO A 292 -19.14 1.03 -8.41
N LYS A 293 -19.54 1.60 -9.56
CA LYS A 293 -20.03 0.85 -10.72
C LYS A 293 -18.90 0.06 -11.38
N GLY A 294 -17.78 0.72 -11.68
CA GLY A 294 -16.62 0.06 -12.29
C GLY A 294 -16.02 -1.00 -11.36
N ARG A 295 -15.97 -0.73 -10.06
CA ARG A 295 -15.45 -1.69 -9.07
C ARG A 295 -16.33 -2.94 -8.99
N ARG A 296 -17.66 -2.78 -9.00
CA ARG A 296 -18.58 -3.92 -9.03
C ARG A 296 -18.38 -4.78 -10.28
N LEU A 297 -18.26 -4.15 -11.46
CA LEU A 297 -17.94 -4.87 -12.69
C LEU A 297 -16.60 -5.62 -12.57
N TYR A 298 -15.56 -4.97 -12.04
CA TYR A 298 -14.29 -5.64 -11.79
C TYR A 298 -14.45 -6.86 -10.87
N ASP A 299 -15.14 -6.71 -9.73
CA ASP A 299 -15.32 -7.79 -8.76
C ASP A 299 -16.15 -8.95 -9.36
N ASP A 300 -17.20 -8.65 -10.14
CA ASP A 300 -18.02 -9.64 -10.85
C ASP A 300 -17.18 -10.46 -11.84
N LEU A 301 -16.28 -9.80 -12.60
CA LEU A 301 -15.38 -10.46 -13.56
C LEU A 301 -14.31 -11.29 -12.86
N ILE A 302 -13.76 -10.84 -11.72
CA ILE A 302 -12.84 -11.64 -10.91
C ILE A 302 -13.55 -12.88 -10.36
N ASN A 303 -14.80 -12.75 -9.91
CA ASN A 303 -15.58 -13.88 -9.42
C ASN A 303 -15.93 -14.88 -10.54
N GLU A 304 -16.28 -14.39 -11.72
CA GLU A 304 -16.48 -15.23 -12.90
C GLU A 304 -15.21 -16.01 -13.24
N TRP A 305 -14.06 -15.33 -13.32
CA TRP A 305 -12.76 -15.97 -13.56
C TRP A 305 -12.44 -17.03 -12.51
N ARG A 306 -12.63 -16.75 -11.21
CA ARG A 306 -12.43 -17.73 -10.13
C ARG A 306 -13.31 -18.96 -10.30
N GLY A 307 -14.58 -18.76 -10.68
CA GLY A 307 -15.50 -19.86 -10.99
C GLY A 307 -14.98 -20.73 -12.13
N SER A 308 -14.58 -20.11 -13.24
CA SER A 308 -14.04 -20.82 -14.41
C SER A 308 -12.74 -21.56 -14.11
N VAL A 309 -11.87 -21.00 -13.27
CA VAL A 309 -10.60 -21.65 -12.87
C VAL A 309 -10.84 -22.82 -11.91
N ALA A 310 -11.83 -22.75 -11.03
CA ALA A 310 -12.15 -23.83 -10.09
C ALA A 310 -12.68 -25.10 -10.80
N GLU A 311 -13.23 -24.95 -12.01
CA GLU A 311 -13.70 -26.06 -12.84
C GLU A 311 -12.59 -26.73 -13.67
N LEU A 312 -11.39 -26.15 -13.73
CA LEU A 312 -10.24 -26.75 -14.40
C LEU A 312 -9.71 -27.95 -13.61
N THR A 313 -9.41 -29.04 -14.31
CA THR A 313 -8.67 -30.16 -13.72
C THR A 313 -7.23 -29.75 -13.42
N SER A 314 -6.61 -30.38 -12.42
CA SER A 314 -5.27 -30.06 -11.90
C SER A 314 -4.13 -30.07 -12.93
N ASP A 315 -4.35 -30.63 -14.12
CA ASP A 315 -3.37 -30.73 -15.21
C ASP A 315 -3.35 -29.51 -16.15
N ALA A 316 -4.26 -28.54 -15.97
CA ALA A 316 -4.26 -27.29 -16.73
C ALA A 316 -3.22 -26.29 -16.15
N LYS A 317 -2.07 -26.19 -16.84
CA LYS A 317 -0.92 -25.33 -16.51
C LYS A 317 -1.30 -23.85 -16.35
N SER A 318 -0.50 -23.09 -15.58
CA SER A 318 -0.62 -21.64 -15.35
C SER A 318 -1.14 -20.85 -16.56
N GLY A 319 -0.54 -21.04 -17.74
CA GLY A 319 -0.92 -20.33 -18.97
C GLY A 319 -2.39 -20.40 -19.39
N SER A 320 -3.19 -21.36 -18.91
CA SER A 320 -4.64 -21.36 -19.12
C SER A 320 -5.38 -20.35 -18.21
N LYS A 321 -4.88 -20.08 -17.00
CA LYS A 321 -5.50 -19.17 -16.03
C LYS A 321 -5.40 -17.72 -16.46
N GLU A 322 -4.25 -17.28 -16.96
CA GLU A 322 -4.08 -15.91 -17.45
C GLU A 322 -4.86 -15.68 -18.75
N GLN A 323 -4.98 -16.70 -19.61
CA GLN A 323 -5.80 -16.66 -20.82
C GLN A 323 -7.29 -16.50 -20.46
N ILE A 324 -7.81 -17.32 -19.55
CA ILE A 324 -9.21 -17.20 -19.08
C ILE A 324 -9.43 -15.83 -18.43
N LEU A 325 -8.47 -15.32 -17.63
CA LEU A 325 -8.58 -13.99 -17.04
C LEU A 325 -8.71 -12.91 -18.12
N ALA A 326 -7.84 -12.97 -19.15
CA ALA A 326 -7.87 -12.03 -20.27
C ALA A 326 -9.19 -12.11 -21.06
N GLU A 327 -9.71 -13.32 -21.32
CA GLU A 327 -10.99 -13.55 -22.01
C GLU A 327 -12.17 -12.97 -21.22
N VAL A 328 -12.27 -13.27 -19.93
CA VAL A 328 -13.35 -12.74 -19.06
C VAL A 328 -13.31 -11.21 -19.01
N PHE A 329 -12.12 -10.62 -18.91
CA PHE A 329 -11.94 -9.16 -18.84
C PHE A 329 -12.14 -8.41 -20.16
N GLN A 330 -12.38 -9.09 -21.29
CA GLN A 330 -12.87 -8.43 -22.51
C GLN A 330 -14.23 -7.75 -22.29
N LYS A 331 -14.99 -8.20 -21.29
CA LYS A 331 -16.26 -7.57 -20.88
C LYS A 331 -16.08 -6.22 -20.19
N PHE A 332 -14.88 -5.89 -19.71
CA PHE A 332 -14.57 -4.56 -19.18
C PHE A 332 -14.09 -3.67 -20.35
N PRO A 333 -14.71 -2.50 -20.62
CA PRO A 333 -14.30 -1.62 -21.71
C PRO A 333 -12.83 -1.17 -21.61
N ASP A 334 -12.06 -1.26 -22.70
CA ASP A 334 -10.64 -0.88 -22.74
C ASP A 334 -10.37 0.38 -23.57
N ASP A 335 -11.34 1.30 -23.56
CA ASP A 335 -11.30 2.61 -24.23
C ASP A 335 -11.65 3.71 -23.21
N LEU A 336 -10.81 4.75 -23.12
CA LEU A 336 -10.97 5.80 -22.11
C LEU A 336 -12.30 6.55 -22.22
N GLU A 337 -12.79 6.79 -23.44
CA GLU A 337 -14.01 7.56 -23.64
C GLU A 337 -15.26 6.73 -23.31
N ILE A 338 -15.25 5.43 -23.62
CA ILE A 338 -16.30 4.50 -23.18
C ILE A 338 -16.29 4.39 -21.65
N ILE A 339 -15.13 4.15 -21.03
CA ILE A 339 -14.99 4.05 -19.57
C ILE A 339 -15.55 5.30 -18.88
N ARG A 340 -15.22 6.49 -19.40
CA ARG A 340 -15.69 7.78 -18.88
C ARG A 340 -17.21 7.94 -19.04
N LYS A 341 -17.75 7.74 -20.24
CA LYS A 341 -19.19 7.88 -20.53
C LYS A 341 -20.04 6.89 -19.74
N GLU A 342 -19.54 5.69 -19.53
CA GLU A 342 -20.22 4.67 -18.73
C GLU A 342 -20.01 4.86 -17.22
N ASN A 343 -19.26 5.88 -16.79
CA ASN A 343 -18.97 6.21 -15.40
C ASN A 343 -18.33 5.02 -14.65
N LEU A 344 -17.38 4.34 -15.28
CA LEU A 344 -16.66 3.20 -14.71
C LEU A 344 -15.41 3.61 -13.93
N ALA A 345 -14.81 4.75 -14.27
CA ALA A 345 -13.65 5.31 -13.58
C ALA A 345 -13.79 6.81 -13.34
N TYR A 346 -12.97 7.34 -12.44
CA TYR A 346 -12.89 8.76 -12.14
C TYR A 346 -11.87 9.47 -13.05
N PHE A 347 -12.17 10.71 -13.42
CA PHE A 347 -11.35 11.53 -14.31
C PHE A 347 -11.18 12.95 -13.75
N THR A 348 -10.03 13.55 -14.04
CA THR A 348 -9.82 14.99 -13.92
C THR A 348 -10.17 15.68 -15.24
N TYR A 349 -10.66 16.91 -15.14
CA TYR A 349 -11.09 17.73 -16.27
C TYR A 349 -10.29 19.03 -16.28
N SER A 350 -9.71 19.36 -17.44
CA SER A 350 -8.92 20.58 -17.62
C SER A 350 -9.28 21.28 -18.94
N PRO A 351 -9.45 22.61 -18.93
CA PRO A 351 -9.78 23.35 -20.15
C PRO A 351 -8.57 23.40 -21.09
N VAL A 352 -8.77 23.08 -22.36
CA VAL A 352 -7.73 23.20 -23.41
C VAL A 352 -7.52 24.67 -23.79
N SER A 353 -8.57 25.48 -23.68
CA SER A 353 -8.55 26.93 -23.88
C SER A 353 -9.59 27.59 -22.95
N LYS A 354 -9.55 28.93 -22.80
CA LYS A 354 -10.53 29.66 -21.97
C LYS A 354 -11.95 29.34 -22.43
N LEU A 355 -12.76 28.79 -21.53
CA LEU A 355 -14.15 28.49 -21.83
C LEU A 355 -14.97 29.79 -21.79
N PRO A 356 -16.03 29.93 -22.60
CA PRO A 356 -16.96 31.04 -22.46
C PRO A 356 -17.61 31.01 -21.08
N LYS A 357 -17.58 32.13 -20.35
CA LYS A 357 -18.09 32.25 -18.97
C LYS A 357 -19.57 31.89 -18.78
N ASP A 358 -20.36 31.91 -19.86
CA ASP A 358 -21.81 31.66 -19.88
C ASP A 358 -22.16 30.41 -20.71
N SER A 359 -21.28 29.42 -20.75
CA SER A 359 -21.56 28.16 -21.45
C SER A 359 -22.49 27.27 -20.61
N ASP A 360 -23.78 27.23 -20.95
CA ASP A 360 -24.74 26.22 -20.45
C ASP A 360 -24.43 24.79 -20.94
N ALA A 361 -23.34 24.59 -21.70
CA ALA A 361 -22.95 23.29 -22.20
C ALA A 361 -22.55 22.35 -21.06
N SER A 362 -23.06 21.11 -21.10
CA SER A 362 -22.64 20.07 -20.17
C SER A 362 -21.15 19.75 -20.32
N ILE A 363 -20.52 19.28 -19.24
CA ILE A 363 -19.12 18.86 -19.27
C ILE A 363 -18.84 17.84 -20.37
N ASP A 364 -19.80 16.93 -20.63
CA ASP A 364 -19.70 15.96 -21.72
C ASP A 364 -19.67 16.60 -23.12
N SER A 365 -20.42 17.68 -23.32
CA SER A 365 -20.41 18.43 -24.58
C SER A 365 -19.09 19.17 -24.77
N LEU A 366 -18.52 19.69 -23.68
CA LEU A 366 -17.22 20.35 -23.68
C LEU A 366 -16.06 19.39 -23.95
N VAL A 367 -16.13 18.17 -23.40
CA VAL A 367 -15.17 17.10 -23.74
C VAL A 367 -15.34 16.67 -25.19
N SER A 368 -16.58 16.44 -25.66
CA SER A 368 -16.85 16.00 -27.03
C SER A 368 -16.45 17.02 -28.10
N SER A 369 -16.48 18.31 -27.78
CA SER A 369 -16.03 19.40 -28.65
C SER A 369 -14.51 19.64 -28.61
N GLY A 370 -13.77 18.94 -27.73
CA GLY A 370 -12.34 19.12 -27.53
C GLY A 370 -11.96 20.38 -26.74
N ALA A 371 -12.94 21.10 -26.18
CA ALA A 371 -12.69 22.27 -25.34
C ALA A 371 -12.14 21.90 -23.96
N VAL A 372 -12.40 20.67 -23.50
CA VAL A 372 -11.94 20.12 -22.22
C VAL A 372 -11.22 18.80 -22.46
N LYS A 373 -10.02 18.66 -21.88
CA LYS A 373 -9.26 17.41 -21.85
C LYS A 373 -9.58 16.66 -20.56
N THR A 374 -9.64 15.34 -20.65
CA THR A 374 -9.80 14.43 -19.52
C THR A 374 -8.56 13.58 -19.31
N GLU A 375 -8.22 13.34 -18.04
CA GLU A 375 -7.15 12.44 -17.65
C GLU A 375 -7.64 11.55 -16.51
N PRO A 376 -7.43 10.22 -16.58
CA PRO A 376 -7.91 9.32 -15.53
C PRO A 376 -7.23 9.62 -14.19
N ILE A 377 -8.00 9.61 -13.11
CA ILE A 377 -7.45 9.73 -11.76
C ILE A 377 -6.73 8.43 -11.42
N THR A 378 -5.45 8.51 -11.03
CA THR A 378 -4.67 7.34 -10.63
C THR A 378 -5.25 6.69 -9.38
N TYR A 379 -5.26 5.36 -9.33
CA TYR A 379 -5.67 4.61 -8.14
C TYR A 379 -4.56 4.65 -7.08
N GLU A 380 -4.87 5.23 -5.93
CA GLU A 380 -3.95 5.49 -4.80
C GLU A 380 -4.10 4.48 -3.65
N ASP A 381 -5.04 3.54 -3.77
CA ASP A 381 -5.37 2.55 -2.73
C ASP A 381 -4.87 1.15 -3.10
N PHE A 382 -5.37 0.12 -2.41
CA PHE A 382 -4.93 -1.27 -2.53
C PHE A 382 -6.07 -2.22 -2.87
N LEU A 383 -5.73 -3.34 -3.50
CA LEU A 383 -6.66 -4.44 -3.77
C LEU A 383 -6.85 -5.31 -2.51
N PRO A 384 -8.07 -5.46 -1.97
CA PRO A 384 -8.30 -6.21 -0.73
C PRO A 384 -7.85 -7.68 -0.79
N VAL A 385 -8.14 -8.38 -1.90
CA VAL A 385 -7.84 -9.82 -2.01
C VAL A 385 -6.44 -10.09 -2.58
N SER A 386 -5.87 -9.14 -3.31
CA SER A 386 -4.51 -9.30 -3.87
C SER A 386 -3.43 -9.08 -2.82
N ALA A 387 -3.68 -8.26 -1.79
CA ALA A 387 -2.77 -8.20 -0.66
C ALA A 387 -2.57 -9.61 -0.05
N ALA A 388 -3.62 -10.42 0.01
CA ALA A 388 -3.56 -11.77 0.57
C ALA A 388 -2.79 -12.80 -0.27
N GLY A 389 -2.88 -12.74 -1.61
CA GLY A 389 -2.05 -13.57 -2.49
C GLY A 389 -0.56 -13.30 -2.27
N ILE A 390 -0.21 -12.02 -2.12
CA ILE A 390 1.14 -11.59 -1.74
C ILE A 390 1.49 -12.07 -0.33
N PHE A 391 0.59 -11.96 0.65
CA PHE A 391 0.85 -12.41 2.01
C PHE A 391 1.08 -13.93 2.09
N HIS A 392 0.23 -14.77 1.49
CA HIS A 392 0.42 -16.22 1.46
C HIS A 392 1.73 -16.59 0.75
N SER A 393 1.99 -15.97 -0.39
CA SER A 393 3.19 -16.27 -1.15
C SER A 393 4.46 -15.76 -0.45
N ASN A 394 4.37 -14.79 0.46
CA ASN A 394 5.49 -14.28 1.25
C ASN A 394 5.69 -15.12 2.52
N LEU A 395 4.62 -15.53 3.19
CA LEU A 395 4.69 -16.21 4.49
C LEU A 395 4.73 -17.74 4.39
N GLY A 396 4.40 -18.32 3.23
CA GLY A 396 4.17 -19.76 3.03
C GLY A 396 2.70 -20.14 3.15
N GLU A 397 2.32 -21.33 2.66
CA GLU A 397 0.96 -21.88 2.79
C GLU A 397 0.69 -22.51 4.19
N ASP A 398 1.70 -22.54 5.07
CA ASP A 398 1.61 -23.18 6.38
C ASP A 398 0.94 -22.24 7.41
N GLY A 399 -0.26 -22.65 7.86
CA GLY A 399 -1.04 -21.97 8.89
C GLY A 399 -2.23 -21.20 8.32
N GLY A 400 -3.42 -21.52 8.79
CA GLY A 400 -4.66 -20.87 8.38
C GLY A 400 -5.64 -20.80 9.53
N LEU A 401 -6.46 -19.73 9.54
CA LEU A 401 -7.59 -19.64 10.45
C LEU A 401 -8.59 -20.76 10.14
N SER A 402 -9.09 -21.44 11.17
CA SER A 402 -10.16 -22.44 11.03
C SER A 402 -11.49 -21.83 10.56
N HIS A 403 -11.67 -20.52 10.76
CA HIS A 403 -12.88 -19.78 10.42
C HIS A 403 -12.57 -18.37 9.87
N VAL A 404 -13.31 -17.95 8.85
CA VAL A 404 -13.33 -16.56 8.38
C VAL A 404 -14.05 -15.72 9.43
N ALA A 405 -13.36 -14.76 10.03
CA ALA A 405 -13.96 -13.82 10.96
C ALA A 405 -14.82 -12.79 10.21
N GLU A 406 -15.86 -12.27 10.86
CA GLU A 406 -16.61 -11.16 10.29
C GLU A 406 -15.77 -9.87 10.28
N ALA A 407 -16.03 -9.05 9.27
CA ALA A 407 -15.46 -7.72 9.14
C ALA A 407 -15.91 -6.84 10.32
N ASP A 408 -14.94 -6.34 11.09
CA ASP A 408 -15.17 -5.52 12.27
C ASP A 408 -14.53 -4.13 12.12
N GLN A 409 -15.03 -3.36 11.14
CA GLN A 409 -14.58 -1.99 10.90
C GLN A 409 -14.80 -1.11 12.14
N GLY A 410 -15.88 -1.32 12.90
CA GLY A 410 -16.18 -0.53 14.09
C GLY A 410 -15.12 -0.68 15.19
N SER A 411 -14.67 -1.90 15.47
CA SER A 411 -13.57 -2.15 16.42
C SER A 411 -12.23 -1.60 15.91
N PHE A 412 -11.97 -1.72 14.61
CA PHE A 412 -10.77 -1.13 13.98
C PHE A 412 -10.75 0.39 14.12
N GLU A 413 -11.84 1.09 13.79
CA GLU A 413 -11.94 2.55 13.90
C GLU A 413 -11.84 3.03 15.36
N LYS A 414 -12.38 2.24 16.31
CA LYS A 414 -12.19 2.49 17.74
C LYS A 414 -10.72 2.40 18.14
N SER A 415 -10.01 1.38 17.66
CA SER A 415 -8.57 1.19 17.91
C SER A 415 -7.73 2.29 17.25
N LEU A 416 -8.12 2.70 16.05
CA LEU A 416 -7.49 3.79 15.29
C LEU A 416 -7.72 5.17 15.95
N GLY A 417 -8.85 5.33 16.66
CA GLY A 417 -9.27 6.58 17.30
C GLY A 417 -9.99 7.55 16.37
N CYS A 418 -10.31 7.14 15.14
CA CYS A 418 -11.14 7.90 14.20
C CYS A 418 -11.72 6.97 13.13
N GLN A 419 -12.71 7.46 12.38
CA GLN A 419 -13.23 6.77 11.20
C GLN A 419 -12.21 6.78 10.06
N VAL A 420 -12.16 5.70 9.28
CA VAL A 420 -11.40 5.70 8.02
C VAL A 420 -12.13 6.53 6.97
N LYS A 421 -11.38 7.20 6.10
CA LYS A 421 -11.97 7.91 4.95
C LYS A 421 -12.43 6.92 3.89
N ARG A 422 -13.54 7.24 3.23
CA ARG A 422 -14.08 6.43 2.12
C ARG A 422 -13.41 6.84 0.82
N GLU A 423 -12.68 5.91 0.21
CA GLU A 423 -11.86 6.16 -0.97
C GLU A 423 -12.67 6.65 -2.17
N PHE A 424 -13.86 6.08 -2.42
CA PHE A 424 -14.72 6.51 -3.53
C PHE A 424 -15.18 7.96 -3.40
N GLU A 425 -15.37 8.45 -2.17
CA GLU A 425 -15.76 9.84 -1.95
C GLU A 425 -14.62 10.79 -2.24
N LEU A 426 -13.40 10.42 -1.87
CA LEU A 426 -12.20 11.21 -2.17
C LEU A 426 -11.98 11.32 -3.69
N TYR A 427 -12.12 10.23 -4.43
CA TYR A 427 -12.00 10.28 -5.90
C TYR A 427 -13.14 11.05 -6.56
N SER A 428 -14.36 10.94 -6.04
CA SER A 428 -15.50 11.74 -6.51
C SER A 428 -15.25 13.22 -6.29
N GLU A 429 -14.75 13.59 -5.10
CA GLU A 429 -14.42 14.97 -4.76
C GLU A 429 -13.31 15.54 -5.66
N MET A 430 -12.24 14.77 -5.92
CA MET A 430 -11.20 15.18 -6.88
C MET A 430 -11.76 15.47 -8.27
N GLN A 431 -12.63 14.58 -8.77
CA GLN A 431 -13.30 14.76 -10.05
C GLN A 431 -14.17 16.03 -10.04
N GLU A 432 -15.02 16.22 -9.04
CA GLU A 432 -15.90 17.38 -8.92
C GLU A 432 -15.15 18.70 -8.80
N VAL A 433 -14.07 18.74 -8.00
CA VAL A 433 -13.18 19.90 -7.88
C VAL A 433 -12.58 20.26 -9.24
N SER A 434 -12.11 19.27 -10.00
CA SER A 434 -11.56 19.51 -11.34
C SER A 434 -12.62 20.04 -12.33
N ILE A 435 -13.85 19.54 -12.26
CA ILE A 435 -14.97 20.02 -13.09
C ILE A 435 -15.30 21.47 -12.74
N ARG A 436 -15.47 21.78 -11.45
CA ARG A 436 -15.74 23.16 -10.99
C ARG A 436 -14.63 24.11 -11.43
N GLY A 437 -13.38 23.74 -11.18
CA GLY A 437 -12.21 24.55 -11.58
C GLY A 437 -12.09 24.71 -13.10
N CYS A 438 -12.60 23.77 -13.89
CA CYS A 438 -12.69 23.89 -15.34
C CYS A 438 -13.77 24.89 -15.77
N LEU A 439 -14.94 24.91 -15.12
CA LEU A 439 -16.07 25.77 -15.47
C LEU A 439 -15.91 27.22 -14.97
N GLU A 440 -15.10 27.45 -13.94
CA GLU A 440 -14.84 28.79 -13.37
C GLU A 440 -13.74 29.59 -14.11
N ARG A 441 -12.95 28.95 -14.99
CA ARG A 441 -11.78 29.53 -15.68
C ARG A 441 -12.07 29.89 -17.14
#